data_AF-A0A518KE90-F1
#
_entry.id   AF-A0A518KE90-F1
#
_cell.length_a   1.000
_cell.length_b   1.000
_cell.length_c   1.000
_cell.angle_alpha   90.00
_cell.angle_beta   90.00
_cell.angle_gamma   90.00
#
_symmetry.space_group_name_H-M   'P 1'
#
loop_
_entity.id
_entity.type
_entity.pdbx_description
1 polymer ?
#
loop_
_entity_poly.entity_id
_entity_poly.type
_entity_poly.pdbx_seq_one_letter_code
_entity_poly.pdbx_strand_id
1 'polypeptide(L)' 'MTQDQTQLLAIRAQTLAQIQEVRSELKPTYWIDGQRVHWEQYVESLQRTVDWCDRKLIELEPYEVVSEGGS' A
#
# COMPACT_ATOMS: atom_id res chain seq x y z
N MET A 1 -16.35 -9.06 3.76
CA MET A 1 -15.10 -8.36 4.13
C MET A 1 -14.38 -9.22 5.15
N THR A 2 -13.23 -9.80 4.80
CA THR A 2 -12.45 -10.67 5.72
C THR A 2 -11.57 -9.82 6.64
N GLN A 3 -11.11 -10.38 7.77
CA GLN A 3 -10.17 -9.69 8.65
C GLN A 3 -8.90 -9.25 7.91
N ASP A 4 -8.40 -10.10 7.01
CA ASP A 4 -7.22 -9.82 6.18
C ASP A 4 -7.47 -8.64 5.22
N GLN A 5 -8.66 -8.57 4.60
CA GLN A 5 -9.03 -7.46 3.72
C GLN A 5 -9.10 -6.14 4.50
N THR A 6 -9.68 -6.14 5.71
CA THR A 6 -9.74 -4.97 6.58
C THR A 6 -8.34 -4.50 6.99
N GLN A 7 -7.44 -5.43 7.32
CA GLN A 7 -6.07 -5.09 7.69
C GLN A 7 -5.29 -4.50 6.52
N LEU A 8 -5.41 -5.06 5.32
CA LEU A 8 -4.78 -4.54 4.11
C LEU A 8 -5.26 -3.12 3.76
N LEU A 9 -6.57 -2.86 3.89
CA LEU A 9 -7.13 -1.53 3.67
C LEU A 9 -6.63 -0.52 4.71
N ALA A 10 -6.51 -0.93 5.97
CA ALA A 10 -5.99 -0.07 7.04
C ALA A 10 -4.52 0.31 6.78
N ILE A 11 -3.68 -0.67 6.43
CA ILE A 11 -2.27 -0.44 6.07
C ILE A 11 -2.18 0.51 4.88
N ARG A 12 -2.93 0.22 3.81
CA ARG A 12 -2.95 1.05 2.60
C ARG A 12 -3.33 2.51 2.90
N ALA A 13 -4.40 2.71 3.68
CA ALA A 13 -4.84 4.05 4.06
C ALA A 13 -3.79 4.81 4.87
N GLN A 14 -3.17 4.13 5.85
CA GLN A 14 -2.10 4.72 6.66
C GLN A 14 -0.86 5.07 5.82
N THR A 15 -0.48 4.22 4.86
CA THR A 15 0.65 4.48 3.97
C THR A 15 0.37 5.66 3.03
N LEU A 16 -0.85 5.77 2.49
CA LEU A 16 -1.24 6.92 1.66
C LEU A 16 -1.21 8.23 2.45
N ALA A 17 -1.64 8.22 3.71
CA ALA A 17 -1.54 9.39 4.59
C ALA A 17 -0.07 9.82 4.79
N GLN A 18 0.84 8.87 5.01
CA GLN A 18 2.28 9.17 5.13
C GLN A 18 2.87 9.74 3.84
N ILE A 19 2.45 9.26 2.66
CA ILE A 19 2.87 9.85 1.38
C ILE A 19 2.39 11.29 1.25
N GLN A 20 1.15 11.58 1.66
CA GLN A 20 0.63 12.95 1.66
C GLN A 20 1.43 13.86 2.61
N GLU A 21 1.76 13.38 3.80
CA GLU A 21 2.58 14.11 4.78
C GLU A 21 3.96 14.44 4.21
N VAL A 22 4.67 13.45 3.66
CA VAL A 22 6.00 13.64 3.06
C VAL A 22 5.95 14.66 1.92
N ARG A 23 4.89 14.64 1.10
CA ARG A 23 4.71 15.60 0.00
C ARG A 23 4.31 17.00 0.47
N SER A 24 3.68 17.12 1.63
CA SER A 24 3.27 18.41 2.20
C SER A 24 4.45 19.20 2.77
N GLU A 25 5.47 18.49 3.28
CA GLU A 25 6.69 19.08 3.82
C GLU A 25 7.91 18.28 3.38
N LEU A 26 8.43 18.59 2.18
CA LEU A 26 9.57 17.91 1.58
C LEU A 26 10.84 18.16 2.40
N LYS A 27 11.28 17.13 3.14
CA LYS A 27 12.57 17.12 3.85
C LYS A 27 13.56 16.29 3.06
N PRO A 28 14.87 16.65 3.01
CA PRO A 28 15.86 15.84 2.30
C PRO A 28 16.06 14.46 2.92
N THR A 29 15.78 14.32 4.22
CA THR A 29 15.93 13.06 4.97
C THR A 29 14.91 12.96 6.10
N TYR A 30 14.47 11.73 6.39
CA TYR A 30 13.55 11.38 7.48
C TYR A 30 14.23 10.48 8.50
N TRP A 31 13.70 10.45 9.73
CA TRP A 31 14.12 9.53 10.78
C TRP A 31 13.04 8.47 10.97
N ILE A 32 13.42 7.21 10.78
CA ILE A 32 12.53 6.03 10.91
C ILE A 32 13.25 5.04 11.81
N ASP A 33 12.65 4.68 12.93
CA ASP A 33 13.23 3.74 13.91
C ASP A 33 14.68 4.07 14.31
N GLY A 34 14.99 5.37 14.42
CA GLY A 34 16.33 5.86 14.75
C GLY A 34 17.34 5.84 13.59
N GLN A 35 16.93 5.45 12.39
CA GLN A 35 17.74 5.48 11.18
C GLN A 35 17.38 6.68 10.29
N ARG A 36 18.40 7.29 9.71
CA ARG A 36 18.24 8.37 8.74
C ARG A 36 18.08 7.79 7.34
N VAL A 37 16.97 8.13 6.66
CA VAL A 37 16.63 7.64 5.33
C VAL A 37 16.44 8.81 4.37
N HIS A 38 16.91 8.68 3.13
CA HIS A 38 16.67 9.68 2.09
C HIS A 38 15.20 9.70 1.70
N TRP A 39 14.65 10.90 1.47
CA TRP A 39 13.22 11.05 1.19
C TRP A 39 12.76 10.25 -0.03
N GLU A 40 13.58 10.18 -1.08
CA GLU A 40 13.27 9.40 -2.29
C GLU A 40 13.12 7.91 -1.96
N GLN A 41 14.07 7.36 -1.20
CA GLN A 41 14.05 5.96 -0.75
C GLN A 41 12.84 5.69 0.16
N TYR A 42 12.50 6.66 1.02
CA TYR A 42 11.35 6.54 1.91
C TYR A 42 10.04 6.54 1.13
N VAL A 43 9.82 7.51 0.23
CA VAL A 43 8.61 7.58 -0.61
C VAL A 43 8.50 6.34 -1.50
N GLU A 44 9.60 5.88 -2.08
CA GLU A 44 9.62 4.67 -2.90
C GLU A 44 9.23 3.42 -2.09
N SER A 45 9.69 3.31 -0.84
CA SER A 45 9.27 2.27 0.08
C SER A 45 7.76 2.33 0.37
N LEU A 46 7.23 3.52 0.67
CA LEU A 46 5.80 3.71 0.91
C LEU A 46 4.96 3.35 -0.33
N GLN A 47 5.40 3.74 -1.54
CA GLN A 47 4.73 3.39 -2.79
C GLN A 47 4.70 1.88 -3.01
N ARG A 48 5.82 1.17 -2.78
CA ARG A 48 5.87 -0.30 -2.86
C ARG A 48 4.90 -0.97 -1.89
N THR A 49 4.71 -0.41 -0.69
CA THR A 49 3.73 -0.92 0.27
C THR A 49 2.29 -0.75 -0.25
N VAL A 50 1.96 0.41 -0.84
CA VAL A 50 0.64 0.61 -1.47
C VAL A 50 0.42 -0.38 -2.60
N ASP A 51 1.39 -0.54 -3.49
CA ASP A 51 1.31 -1.50 -4.62
C ASP A 51 1.12 -2.94 -4.14
N TRP A 52 1.79 -3.32 -3.04
CA TRP A 52 1.62 -4.63 -2.42
C TRP A 52 0.22 -4.82 -1.84
N CYS A 53 -0.31 -3.80 -1.13
CA CYS A 53 -1.67 -3.84 -0.63
C CYS A 53 -2.69 -3.96 -1.77
N ASP A 54 -2.53 -3.20 -2.85
CA ASP A 54 -3.41 -3.25 -4.01
C ASP A 54 -3.42 -4.64 -4.65
N ARG A 55 -2.25 -5.25 -4.86
CA ARG A 55 -2.15 -6.63 -5.36
C ARG A 55 -2.85 -7.63 -4.44
N LYS A 56 -2.64 -7.52 -3.12
CA LYS A 56 -3.26 -8.43 -2.15
C LYS A 56 -4.77 -8.26 -2.06
N LEU A 57 -5.28 -7.06 -2.21
CA LEU A 57 -6.72 -6.81 -2.23
C LEU A 57 -7.37 -7.44 -3.46
N ILE A 58 -6.73 -7.35 -4.63
CA ILE A 58 -7.19 -8.01 -5.86
C ILE A 58 -7.16 -9.54 -5.71
N GLU A 59 -6.12 -10.11 -5.10
CA GLU A 59 -6.04 -11.56 -4.82
C GLU A 59 -7.15 -12.05 -3.88
N LEU A 60 -7.67 -11.18 -3.00
CA LEU A 60 -8.75 -11.48 -2.05
C LEU A 60 -10.15 -11.23 -2.61
N GLU A 61 -10.28 -10.56 -3.76
CA GLU A 61 -11.57 -10.47 -4.42
C GLU A 61 -11.98 -11.87 -4.90
N PRO A 62 -13.16 -12.37 -4.50
CA PRO A 62 -13.64 -13.63 -5.02
C PRO A 62 -13.83 -13.47 -6.53
N TYR A 63 -12.95 -14.08 -7.31
CA TYR A 63 -13.12 -14.17 -8.75
C TYR A 63 -14.47 -14.85 -9.01
N GLU A 64 -15.43 -14.12 -9.59
CA GLU A 64 -16.45 -14.78 -10.41
C GLU A 64 -15.70 -15.42 -11.57
N VAL A 65 -15.38 -16.71 -11.43
CA VAL A 65 -15.02 -17.53 -12.57
C VAL A 65 -16.27 -17.58 -13.43
N VAL A 66 -16.38 -16.68 -14.40
CA VAL A 66 -17.32 -16.81 -15.51
C VAL A 66 -16.90 -18.08 -16.23
N SER A 67 -17.45 -19.21 -15.79
CA SER A 67 -17.43 -20.43 -16.58
C SER A 67 -18.38 -20.14 -17.73
N GLU A 68 -17.86 -19.59 -18.82
CA GLU A 68 -18.57 -19.56 -20.08
C GLU A 68 -18.81 -21.04 -20.43
N GLY A 69 -20.04 -21.49 -20.18
CA GLY A 69 -20.50 -22.83 -20.51
C GLY A 69 -20.40 -23.00 -22.02
N GLY A 70 -19.27 -23.51 -22.47
CA GLY A 70 -19.01 -23.85 -23.85
C GLY A 70 -19.61 -25.21 -24.18
N SER A 71 -20.64 -25.16 -25.04
CA SER A 71 -21.28 -26.23 -25.82
C SER A 71 -22.37 -27.07 -25.15
#